data_AF-A0A1F8MDL8-F1
#
_entry.id   AF-A0A1F8MDL8-F1
#
_cell.length_a   1.000
_cell.length_b   1.000
_cell.length_c   1.000
_cell.angle_alpha   90.00
_cell.angle_beta   90.00
_cell.angle_gamma   90.00
#
_symmetry.space_group_name_H-M   'P 1'
#
loop_
_entity.id
_entity.type
_entity.pdbx_description
1 polymer ?
#
loop_
_entity_poly.entity_id
_entity_poly.type
_entity_poly.pdbx_seq_one_letter_code
_entity_poly.pdbx_strand_id
1 'polypeptide(L)'
;MGHCPDCQTWNSFVETRIATSRTPSRSYTTENRPRELSQVEKGDFLRFPLGFAEVNRVLGGGLVPGSLVLVGGEPGIGKSTLLLQISAMMARNDNVVAYISGEESINQVKLRSERLGIEGKGIHFLSEPDLLSVLECLEGLSPQLAIIDSIQTMYLEDVAGTPGNISQVRECTWRLERWAKQRNVPLLITGHVTKEGAIAGPGTLEHIVDVVLYFEGEPFSNYRVLRSVKNRFGSTNEVGIFEMSDRGLMEVDNPSQVFLSAHKDETMGSVVVPTLEGNRPLLVEIQALTTPNSFAPPRRIANGVDFNRLLLIIAVLTKRAGLKLFNQDIIVNVTGGLRVNEPAADLGIALAIASSFLDARPISSLVALGEVGLNGELRGVSQIERRIAEATRLGFKSCLMPRLKSKASTDMAYIQLLEAGSVAEALRLGLTRGGGKESAKGESTEQE
;
A
#
# COMPACT_ATOMS: atom_id res chain seq x y z
N MET A 1 -19.63 -24.35 -37.90
CA MET A 1 -21.06 -24.65 -37.76
C MET A 1 -21.55 -24.03 -36.46
N GLY A 2 -22.59 -23.20 -36.47
CA GLY A 2 -23.07 -22.46 -35.28
C GLY A 2 -24.34 -23.01 -34.62
N HIS A 3 -24.93 -24.06 -35.18
CA HIS A 3 -26.22 -24.62 -34.78
C HIS A 3 -26.14 -26.16 -34.67
N CYS A 4 -26.42 -26.70 -33.48
CA CYS A 4 -26.40 -28.16 -33.25
C CYS A 4 -27.61 -28.83 -33.91
N PRO A 5 -27.42 -29.81 -34.81
CA PRO A 5 -28.52 -30.46 -35.51
C PRO A 5 -29.40 -31.36 -34.61
N ASP A 6 -28.89 -31.84 -33.48
CA ASP A 6 -29.66 -32.71 -32.56
C ASP A 6 -30.50 -31.94 -31.53
N CYS A 7 -29.96 -30.85 -30.96
CA CYS A 7 -30.64 -30.09 -29.90
C CYS A 7 -31.08 -28.68 -30.31
N GLN A 8 -30.86 -28.30 -31.58
CA GLN A 8 -31.23 -27.01 -32.18
C GLN A 8 -30.74 -25.76 -31.44
N THR A 9 -29.73 -25.92 -30.58
CA THR A 9 -29.22 -24.84 -29.75
C THR A 9 -28.07 -24.11 -30.46
N TRP A 10 -28.20 -22.79 -30.58
CA TRP A 10 -27.18 -21.91 -31.16
C TRP A 10 -26.00 -21.72 -30.19
N ASN A 11 -24.78 -21.52 -30.74
CA ASN A 11 -23.54 -21.32 -29.98
C ASN A 11 -23.12 -22.49 -29.07
N SER A 12 -23.57 -23.71 -29.35
CA SER A 12 -23.22 -24.93 -28.59
C SER A 12 -21.90 -25.57 -29.01
N PHE A 13 -21.33 -25.17 -30.15
CA PHE A 13 -20.05 -25.69 -30.63
C PHE A 13 -18.88 -24.82 -30.15
N VAL A 14 -17.97 -25.43 -29.40
CA VAL A 14 -16.68 -24.82 -29.02
C VAL A 14 -15.59 -25.38 -29.92
N GLU A 15 -14.89 -24.51 -30.64
CA GLU A 15 -13.76 -24.89 -31.48
C GLU A 15 -12.64 -25.48 -30.61
N THR A 16 -12.47 -26.80 -30.69
CA THR A 16 -11.43 -27.53 -29.96
C THR A 16 -10.39 -28.00 -30.95
N ARG A 17 -9.21 -27.38 -30.95
CA ARG A 17 -8.06 -27.88 -31.69
C ARG A 17 -7.56 -29.15 -31.00
N ILE A 18 -7.65 -30.29 -31.69
CA ILE A 18 -7.03 -31.54 -31.24
C ILE A 18 -5.53 -31.35 -31.35
N ALA A 19 -4.84 -31.23 -30.21
CA ALA A 19 -3.39 -31.28 -30.17
C ALA A 19 -2.96 -32.66 -30.69
N THR A 20 -2.29 -32.69 -31.85
CA THR A 20 -1.60 -33.88 -32.32
C THR A 20 -0.58 -34.31 -31.27
N SER A 21 -0.57 -35.60 -30.97
CA SER A 21 0.20 -36.24 -29.90
C SER A 21 1.58 -35.63 -29.70
N ARG A 22 1.79 -34.96 -28.56
CA ARG A 22 3.14 -34.61 -28.10
C ARG A 22 3.87 -35.91 -27.75
N THR A 23 4.93 -36.21 -28.47
CA THR A 23 5.92 -37.22 -28.09
C THR A 23 6.34 -36.96 -26.63
N PRO A 24 6.40 -37.97 -25.75
CA PRO A 24 6.75 -37.76 -24.34
C PRO A 24 8.26 -37.55 -24.21
N SER A 25 8.76 -36.40 -24.65
CA SER A 25 10.10 -35.93 -24.30
C SER A 25 9.99 -35.16 -22.97
N ARG A 26 9.80 -35.90 -21.88
CA ARG A 26 10.12 -35.41 -20.54
C ARG A 26 11.07 -36.40 -19.89
N SER A 27 12.36 -36.12 -20.05
CA SER A 27 13.36 -36.57 -19.09
C SER A 27 12.95 -36.00 -17.74
N TYR A 28 12.40 -36.82 -16.86
CA TYR A 28 12.38 -36.53 -15.43
C TYR A 28 13.84 -36.34 -15.03
N THR A 29 14.25 -35.09 -14.77
CA THR A 29 15.54 -34.86 -14.12
C THR A 29 15.52 -35.64 -12.81
N THR A 30 16.60 -36.37 -12.54
CA THR A 30 16.75 -37.28 -11.38
C THR A 30 16.54 -36.59 -10.04
N GLU A 31 16.58 -35.26 -10.00
CA GLU A 31 16.32 -34.43 -8.81
C GLU A 31 14.83 -34.31 -8.45
N ASN A 32 13.91 -34.52 -9.39
CA ASN A 32 12.48 -34.27 -9.19
C ASN A 32 11.72 -35.52 -8.71
N ARG A 33 12.24 -36.19 -7.68
CA ARG A 33 11.54 -37.29 -6.99
C ARG A 33 10.86 -36.77 -5.74
N PRO A 34 9.65 -37.25 -5.40
CA PRO A 34 9.01 -36.91 -4.13
C PRO A 34 9.97 -37.21 -2.96
N ARG A 35 10.22 -36.21 -2.12
CA ARG A 35 11.00 -36.34 -0.88
C ARG A 35 10.08 -36.08 0.30
N GLU A 36 10.33 -36.79 1.40
CA GLU A 36 9.63 -36.53 2.65
C GLU A 36 10.04 -35.15 3.17
N LEU A 37 9.07 -34.31 3.56
CA LEU A 37 9.34 -32.93 3.94
C LEU A 37 10.27 -32.82 5.16
N SER A 38 10.26 -33.82 6.05
CA SER A 38 11.15 -33.94 7.21
C SER A 38 12.63 -34.09 6.84
N GLN A 39 12.92 -34.53 5.61
CA GLN A 39 14.27 -34.76 5.09
C GLN A 39 14.80 -33.57 4.27
N VAL A 40 13.96 -32.53 4.09
CA VAL A 40 14.35 -31.30 3.40
C VAL A 40 14.87 -30.32 4.46
N GLU A 41 16.16 -30.03 4.40
CA GLU A 41 16.75 -28.99 5.26
C GLU A 41 16.03 -27.65 5.02
N LYS A 42 15.80 -26.91 6.09
CA LYS A 42 15.23 -25.57 6.03
C LYS A 42 16.29 -24.64 5.44
N GLY A 43 16.40 -24.61 4.12
CA GLY A 43 17.27 -23.69 3.41
C GLY A 43 16.74 -22.27 3.56
N ASP A 44 17.55 -21.36 4.11
CA ASP A 44 17.31 -19.94 3.89
C ASP A 44 17.43 -19.69 2.39
N PHE A 45 16.40 -19.10 1.78
CA PHE A 45 16.49 -18.68 0.39
C PHE A 45 17.68 -17.73 0.27
N LEU A 46 18.66 -18.06 -0.58
CA LEU A 46 19.69 -17.10 -0.98
C LEU A 46 18.95 -15.90 -1.58
N ARG A 47 19.13 -14.70 -1.03
CA ARG A 47 18.46 -13.48 -1.51
C ARG A 47 19.47 -12.56 -2.15
N PHE A 48 19.07 -11.93 -3.25
CA PHE A 48 19.77 -10.78 -3.79
C PHE A 48 19.20 -9.51 -3.15
N PRO A 49 19.91 -8.88 -2.19
CA PRO A 49 19.51 -7.60 -1.67
C PRO A 49 19.63 -6.55 -2.78
N LEU A 50 18.55 -5.81 -2.99
CA LEU A 50 18.52 -4.66 -3.89
C LEU A 50 19.05 -3.42 -3.16
N GLY A 51 19.44 -2.39 -3.91
CA GLY A 51 19.82 -1.09 -3.33
C GLY A 51 18.66 -0.27 -2.74
N PHE A 52 17.43 -0.84 -2.74
CA PHE A 52 16.23 -0.27 -2.14
C PHE A 52 15.86 -1.04 -0.87
N ALA A 53 16.04 -0.42 0.30
CA ALA A 53 15.67 -0.99 1.59
C ALA A 53 14.17 -1.31 1.70
N GLU A 54 13.32 -0.43 1.17
CA GLU A 54 11.86 -0.55 1.18
C GLU A 54 11.39 -1.66 0.24
N VAL A 55 12.01 -1.80 -0.94
CA VAL A 55 11.71 -2.95 -1.83
C VAL A 55 12.17 -4.25 -1.19
N ASN A 56 13.37 -4.29 -0.61
CA ASN A 56 13.85 -5.47 0.11
C ASN A 56 12.90 -5.87 1.23
N ARG A 57 12.43 -4.90 2.04
CA ARG A 57 11.44 -5.13 3.10
C ARG A 57 10.18 -5.80 2.56
N VAL A 58 9.59 -5.23 1.51
CA VAL A 58 8.35 -5.76 0.90
C VAL A 58 8.56 -7.16 0.31
N LEU A 59 9.74 -7.46 -0.23
CA LEU A 59 10.11 -8.78 -0.75
C LEU A 59 10.52 -9.78 0.36
N GLY A 60 10.58 -9.37 1.63
CA GLY A 60 10.99 -10.22 2.75
C GLY A 60 12.51 -10.40 2.88
N GLY A 61 13.29 -9.45 2.37
CA GLY A 61 14.75 -9.37 2.48
C GLY A 61 15.50 -9.21 1.16
N GLY A 62 14.81 -9.27 0.02
CA GLY A 62 15.40 -9.18 -1.32
C GLY A 62 14.80 -10.17 -2.31
N LEU A 63 15.29 -10.17 -3.55
CA LEU A 63 14.81 -11.06 -4.61
C LEU A 63 15.29 -12.49 -4.38
N VAL A 64 14.39 -13.45 -4.62
CA VAL A 64 14.71 -14.89 -4.52
C VAL A 64 15.02 -15.44 -5.92
N PRO A 65 16.13 -16.17 -6.11
CA PRO A 65 16.43 -16.88 -7.35
C PRO A 65 15.27 -17.75 -7.83
N GLY A 66 15.02 -17.74 -9.14
CA GLY A 66 13.94 -18.50 -9.77
C GLY A 66 12.53 -18.10 -9.36
N SER A 67 12.35 -16.95 -8.70
CA SER A 67 11.03 -16.41 -8.35
C SER A 67 10.43 -15.57 -9.46
N LEU A 68 9.09 -15.59 -9.54
CA LEU A 68 8.31 -14.67 -10.38
C LEU A 68 7.58 -13.64 -9.51
N VAL A 69 7.90 -12.36 -9.70
CA VAL A 69 7.35 -11.22 -8.97
C VAL A 69 6.48 -10.36 -9.91
N LEU A 70 5.20 -10.20 -9.59
CA LEU A 70 4.29 -9.30 -10.29
C LEU A 70 4.23 -7.94 -9.60
N VAL A 71 4.45 -6.86 -10.35
CA VAL A 71 4.24 -5.48 -9.91
C VAL A 71 2.99 -4.92 -10.61
N GLY A 72 1.89 -4.92 -9.87
CA GLY A 72 0.60 -4.35 -10.26
C GLY A 72 0.49 -2.86 -9.94
N GLY A 73 -0.35 -2.12 -10.66
CA GLY A 73 -0.69 -0.74 -10.33
C GLY A 73 -1.30 0.03 -11.50
N GLU A 74 -1.88 1.19 -11.21
CA GLU A 74 -2.47 2.06 -12.24
C GLU A 74 -1.43 2.50 -13.28
N PRO A 75 -1.82 2.75 -14.54
CA PRO A 75 -0.94 3.39 -15.52
C PRO A 75 -0.40 4.73 -14.98
N GLY A 76 0.89 5.00 -15.21
CA GLY A 76 1.52 6.25 -14.78
C GLY A 76 1.92 6.34 -13.30
N ILE A 77 1.61 5.34 -12.46
CA ILE A 77 1.97 5.38 -11.02
C ILE A 77 3.48 5.34 -10.74
N GLY A 78 4.28 4.85 -11.70
CA GLY A 78 5.73 4.76 -11.60
C GLY A 78 6.32 3.34 -11.66
N LYS A 79 5.58 2.33 -12.14
CA LYS A 79 6.05 0.93 -12.22
C LYS A 79 7.34 0.77 -13.04
N SER A 80 7.37 1.29 -14.26
CA SER A 80 8.55 1.24 -15.13
C SER A 80 9.73 2.01 -14.53
N THR A 81 9.46 3.10 -13.80
CA THR A 81 10.50 3.84 -13.06
C THR A 81 11.10 2.97 -11.95
N LEU A 82 10.26 2.31 -11.15
CA LEU A 82 10.69 1.38 -10.10
C LEU A 82 11.54 0.25 -10.68
N LEU A 83 11.07 -0.41 -11.74
CA LEU A 83 11.79 -1.50 -12.38
C LEU A 83 13.14 -1.06 -12.93
N LEU A 84 13.19 0.08 -13.63
CA LEU A 84 14.43 0.59 -14.22
C LEU A 84 15.46 0.97 -13.15
N GLN A 85 15.02 1.54 -12.01
CA GLN A 85 15.90 1.78 -10.86
C GLN A 85 16.39 0.48 -10.22
N ILE A 86 15.53 -0.54 -10.09
CA ILE A 86 15.91 -1.88 -9.63
C ILE A 86 16.96 -2.50 -10.57
N SER A 87 16.77 -2.40 -11.90
CA SER A 87 17.74 -2.87 -12.90
C SER A 87 19.09 -2.19 -12.72
N ALA A 88 19.10 -0.87 -12.58
CA ALA A 88 20.33 -0.11 -12.41
C ALA A 88 21.08 -0.52 -11.13
N MET A 89 20.36 -0.76 -10.04
CA MET A 89 20.96 -1.21 -8.79
C MET A 89 21.53 -2.61 -8.90
N MET A 90 20.83 -3.53 -9.56
CA MET A 90 21.33 -4.89 -9.78
C MET A 90 22.58 -4.88 -10.65
N ALA A 91 22.57 -4.07 -11.72
CA ALA A 91 23.67 -3.94 -12.66
C ALA A 91 24.94 -3.29 -12.07
N ARG A 92 24.81 -2.48 -11.01
CA ARG A 92 25.97 -1.91 -10.28
C ARG A 92 26.87 -2.97 -9.65
N ASN A 93 26.36 -4.16 -9.38
CA ASN A 93 27.12 -5.29 -8.84
C ASN A 93 27.67 -6.21 -9.94
N ASP A 94 27.98 -5.65 -11.12
CA ASP A 94 28.45 -6.36 -12.32
C ASP A 94 27.52 -7.50 -12.80
N ASN A 95 26.24 -7.43 -12.42
CA ASN A 95 25.23 -8.36 -12.89
C ASN A 95 24.67 -7.93 -14.24
N VAL A 96 24.39 -8.91 -15.10
CA VAL A 96 23.70 -8.73 -16.37
C VAL A 96 22.20 -8.71 -16.09
N VAL A 97 21.54 -7.61 -16.49
CA VAL A 97 20.10 -7.44 -16.36
C VAL A 97 19.47 -7.39 -17.75
N ALA A 98 18.46 -8.22 -17.99
CA ALA A 98 17.65 -8.15 -19.20
C ALA A 98 16.37 -7.34 -18.92
N TYR A 99 16.16 -6.26 -19.67
CA TYR A 99 14.95 -5.44 -19.60
C TYR A 99 14.20 -5.55 -20.92
N ILE A 100 13.05 -6.21 -20.91
CA ILE A 100 12.25 -6.46 -22.09
C ILE A 100 10.97 -5.63 -22.03
N SER A 101 10.67 -4.92 -23.10
CA SER A 101 9.40 -4.22 -23.27
C SER A 101 8.78 -4.53 -24.62
N GLY A 102 7.46 -4.78 -24.63
CA GLY A 102 6.68 -4.80 -25.87
C GLY A 102 5.96 -3.47 -26.13
N GLU A 103 6.02 -2.52 -25.21
CA GLU A 103 5.29 -1.25 -25.27
C GLU A 103 6.20 -0.08 -25.67
N GLU A 104 7.41 -0.03 -25.12
CA GLU A 104 8.30 1.12 -25.23
C GLU A 104 9.52 0.84 -26.11
N SER A 105 9.86 1.83 -26.92
CA SER A 105 11.08 1.80 -27.72
C SER A 105 12.33 2.05 -26.86
N ILE A 106 13.47 1.56 -27.34
CA ILE A 106 14.78 1.78 -26.69
C ILE A 106 15.09 3.27 -26.46
N ASN A 107 14.67 4.14 -27.38
CA ASN A 107 14.90 5.59 -27.28
C ASN A 107 14.08 6.23 -26.16
N GLN A 108 12.83 5.79 -25.94
CA GLN A 108 11.99 6.28 -24.85
C GLN A 108 12.56 5.87 -23.49
N VAL A 109 13.02 4.62 -23.37
CA VAL A 109 13.65 4.13 -22.14
C VAL A 109 15.00 4.81 -21.90
N LYS A 110 15.78 5.10 -22.96
CA LYS A 110 17.04 5.83 -22.85
C LYS A 110 16.82 7.24 -22.29
N LEU A 111 15.89 8.02 -22.84
CA LEU A 111 15.52 9.34 -22.31
C LEU A 111 15.11 9.28 -20.84
N ARG A 112 14.32 8.27 -20.45
CA ARG A 112 13.92 8.07 -19.05
C ARG A 112 15.13 7.75 -18.16
N SER A 113 16.01 6.84 -18.57
CA SER A 113 17.21 6.49 -17.82
C SER A 113 18.12 7.69 -17.58
N GLU A 114 18.32 8.55 -18.59
CA GLU A 114 19.11 9.78 -18.45
C GLU A 114 18.53 10.73 -17.41
N ARG A 115 17.20 10.95 -17.43
CA ARG A 115 16.52 11.75 -16.41
C ARG A 115 16.71 11.19 -15.00
N LEU A 116 16.71 9.87 -14.86
CA LEU A 116 16.92 9.18 -13.59
C LEU A 116 18.40 9.10 -13.17
N GLY A 117 19.33 9.60 -13.98
CA GLY A 117 20.77 9.47 -13.73
C GLY A 117 21.28 8.04 -13.83
N ILE A 118 20.64 7.21 -14.66
CA ILE A 118 21.01 5.81 -14.90
C ILE A 118 21.81 5.73 -16.20
N GLU A 119 23.08 5.36 -16.10
CA GLU A 119 23.99 5.25 -17.26
C GLU A 119 23.61 4.11 -18.21
N GLY A 120 23.03 3.03 -17.67
CA GLY A 120 22.61 1.84 -18.42
C GLY A 120 23.66 0.72 -18.53
N LYS A 121 24.84 0.88 -17.92
CA LYS A 121 25.87 -0.18 -17.87
C LYS A 121 25.30 -1.44 -17.23
N GLY A 122 25.42 -2.59 -17.90
CA GLY A 122 24.91 -3.89 -17.44
C GLY A 122 23.41 -4.12 -17.66
N ILE A 123 22.69 -3.14 -18.21
CA ILE A 123 21.27 -3.27 -18.58
C ILE A 123 21.16 -3.52 -20.08
N HIS A 124 20.71 -4.71 -20.45
CA HIS A 124 20.47 -5.11 -21.84
C HIS A 124 18.98 -4.97 -22.14
N PHE A 125 18.65 -4.01 -23.01
CA PHE A 125 17.27 -3.71 -23.36
C PHE A 125 16.85 -4.41 -24.66
N LEU A 126 15.65 -4.99 -24.67
CA LEU A 126 15.03 -5.59 -25.86
C LEU A 126 13.60 -5.07 -26.04
N SER A 127 13.31 -4.54 -27.22
CA SER A 127 11.96 -4.11 -27.62
C SER A 127 11.30 -5.23 -28.44
N GLU A 128 10.78 -6.27 -27.79
CA GLU A 128 10.22 -7.44 -28.45
C GLU A 128 8.95 -7.94 -27.74
N PRO A 129 7.77 -7.93 -28.40
CA PRO A 129 6.53 -8.48 -27.85
C PRO A 129 6.35 -10.00 -28.05
N ASP A 130 7.06 -10.66 -28.97
CA ASP A 130 6.95 -12.13 -29.13
C ASP A 130 7.70 -12.85 -27.99
N LEU A 131 6.95 -13.57 -27.16
CA LEU A 131 7.53 -14.23 -25.99
C LEU A 131 8.52 -15.35 -26.37
N LEU A 132 8.34 -16.03 -27.51
CA LEU A 132 9.29 -17.08 -27.90
C LEU A 132 10.67 -16.48 -28.21
N SER A 133 10.70 -15.42 -29.01
CA SER A 133 11.91 -14.64 -29.30
C SER A 133 12.56 -14.08 -28.03
N VAL A 134 11.75 -13.58 -27.08
CA VAL A 134 12.23 -13.11 -25.77
C VAL A 134 12.91 -14.23 -24.98
N LEU A 135 12.30 -15.41 -24.89
CA LEU A 135 12.87 -16.55 -24.17
C LEU A 135 14.19 -17.01 -24.80
N GLU A 136 14.27 -17.06 -26.13
CA GLU A 136 15.52 -17.39 -26.83
C GLU A 136 16.63 -16.37 -26.55
N CYS A 137 16.30 -15.08 -26.52
CA CYS A 137 17.24 -14.03 -26.15
C CYS A 137 17.73 -14.17 -24.71
N LEU A 138 16.82 -14.43 -23.77
CA LEU A 138 17.14 -14.65 -22.36
C LEU A 138 18.06 -15.86 -22.15
N GLU A 139 17.87 -16.92 -22.92
CA GLU A 139 18.74 -18.10 -22.91
C GLU A 139 20.17 -17.77 -23.36
N GLY A 140 20.31 -17.03 -24.47
CA GLY A 140 21.61 -16.62 -24.98
C GLY A 140 22.35 -15.64 -24.06
N LEU A 141 21.61 -14.74 -23.42
CA LEU A 141 22.17 -13.71 -22.52
C LEU A 141 22.50 -14.26 -21.13
N SER A 142 21.75 -15.26 -20.65
CA SER A 142 21.88 -15.83 -19.29
C SER A 142 21.95 -14.76 -18.17
N PRO A 143 20.94 -13.87 -18.06
CA PRO A 143 20.97 -12.76 -17.12
C PRO A 143 20.80 -13.21 -15.67
N GLN A 144 21.30 -12.42 -14.72
CA GLN A 144 21.05 -12.60 -13.28
C GLN A 144 19.71 -12.00 -12.84
N LEU A 145 19.09 -11.15 -13.66
CA LEU A 145 17.77 -10.57 -13.43
C LEU A 145 17.09 -10.33 -14.77
N ALA A 146 15.83 -10.73 -14.89
CA ALA A 146 15.01 -10.44 -16.06
C ALA A 146 13.80 -9.59 -15.66
N ILE A 147 13.41 -8.67 -16.55
CA ILE A 147 12.26 -7.77 -16.37
C ILE A 147 11.40 -7.78 -17.63
N ILE A 148 10.09 -7.92 -17.46
CA ILE A 148 9.09 -7.80 -18.54
C ILE A 148 8.17 -6.61 -18.22
N ASP A 149 8.23 -5.56 -19.04
CA ASP A 149 7.44 -4.34 -18.91
C ASP A 149 6.68 -4.03 -20.22
N SER A 150 5.46 -4.52 -20.43
CA SER A 150 4.56 -5.20 -19.50
C SER A 150 4.05 -6.54 -20.03
N ILE A 151 3.50 -7.38 -19.15
CA ILE A 151 3.00 -8.70 -19.56
C ILE A 151 1.81 -8.59 -20.53
N GLN A 152 1.07 -7.47 -20.51
CA GLN A 152 -0.05 -7.22 -21.41
C GLN A 152 0.38 -7.11 -22.87
N THR A 153 1.61 -6.71 -23.16
CA THR A 153 2.07 -6.55 -24.55
C THR A 153 2.67 -7.83 -25.12
N MET A 154 2.92 -8.84 -24.28
CA MET A 154 3.50 -10.11 -24.71
C MET A 154 2.45 -10.97 -25.39
N TYR A 155 2.87 -11.70 -26.44
CA TYR A 155 2.03 -12.68 -27.10
C TYR A 155 2.77 -13.95 -27.45
N LEU A 156 1.96 -14.97 -27.73
CA LEU A 156 2.36 -16.26 -28.26
C LEU A 156 1.49 -16.59 -29.47
N GLU A 157 2.11 -16.95 -30.59
CA GLU A 157 1.40 -17.32 -31.82
C GLU A 157 0.56 -18.60 -31.67
N ASP A 158 0.99 -19.51 -30.79
CA ASP A 158 0.31 -20.78 -30.54
C ASP A 158 -0.89 -20.67 -29.58
N VAL A 159 -1.19 -19.44 -29.12
CA VAL A 159 -2.32 -19.13 -28.23
C VAL A 159 -3.33 -18.25 -28.96
N ALA A 160 -4.62 -18.58 -28.83
CA ALA A 160 -5.66 -17.83 -29.52
C ALA A 160 -5.89 -16.43 -28.91
N GLY A 161 -6.10 -15.46 -29.79
CA GLY A 161 -6.50 -14.09 -29.47
C GLY A 161 -5.34 -13.12 -29.33
N THR A 162 -5.68 -11.83 -29.16
CA THR A 162 -4.72 -10.72 -29.21
C THR A 162 -3.93 -10.54 -27.91
N PRO A 163 -2.72 -9.96 -27.96
CA PRO A 163 -1.97 -9.54 -26.77
C PRO A 163 -2.87 -8.78 -25.79
N GLY A 164 -2.64 -9.00 -24.49
CA GLY A 164 -3.39 -8.36 -23.41
C GLY A 164 -4.69 -9.06 -23.03
N ASN A 165 -5.17 -10.01 -23.83
CA ASN A 165 -6.30 -10.85 -23.43
C ASN A 165 -5.89 -11.80 -22.27
N ILE A 166 -6.88 -12.28 -21.51
CA ILE A 166 -6.65 -13.12 -20.33
C ILE A 166 -5.87 -14.40 -20.67
N SER A 167 -6.18 -15.06 -21.79
CA SER A 167 -5.54 -16.33 -22.18
C SER A 167 -4.06 -16.16 -22.52
N GLN A 168 -3.74 -15.16 -23.35
CA GLN A 168 -2.38 -14.77 -23.73
C GLN A 168 -1.57 -14.41 -22.49
N VAL A 169 -2.07 -13.52 -21.64
CA VAL A 169 -1.37 -13.08 -20.44
C VAL A 169 -1.09 -14.25 -19.49
N ARG A 170 -2.08 -15.14 -19.26
CA ARG A 170 -1.90 -16.31 -18.38
C ARG A 170 -0.88 -17.30 -18.91
N GLU A 171 -0.96 -17.66 -20.20
CA GLU A 171 -0.03 -18.62 -20.80
C GLU A 171 1.39 -18.05 -20.87
N CYS A 172 1.53 -16.77 -21.23
CA CYS A 172 2.82 -16.07 -21.21
C CYS A 172 3.44 -16.10 -19.81
N THR A 173 2.65 -15.77 -18.77
CA THR A 173 3.09 -15.79 -17.38
C THR A 173 3.53 -17.19 -16.94
N TRP A 174 2.82 -18.24 -17.35
CA TRP A 174 3.17 -19.64 -17.05
C TRP A 174 4.51 -20.07 -17.67
N ARG A 175 4.77 -19.69 -18.93
CA ARG A 175 6.04 -20.00 -19.60
C ARG A 175 7.21 -19.27 -18.96
N LEU A 176 7.00 -18.01 -18.62
CA LEU A 176 7.95 -17.17 -17.89
C LEU A 176 8.27 -17.72 -16.49
N GLU A 177 7.26 -18.13 -15.72
CA GLU A 177 7.44 -18.75 -14.40
C GLU A 177 8.28 -20.03 -14.50
N ARG A 178 7.96 -20.87 -15.48
CA ARG A 178 8.71 -22.10 -15.72
C ARG A 178 10.15 -21.81 -16.09
N TRP A 179 10.39 -20.85 -16.97
CA TRP A 179 11.74 -20.44 -17.37
C TRP A 179 12.55 -19.93 -16.17
N ALA A 180 11.97 -19.02 -15.37
CA ALA A 180 12.59 -18.47 -14.17
C ALA A 180 13.03 -19.58 -13.20
N LYS A 181 12.14 -20.54 -12.90
CA LYS A 181 12.42 -21.69 -12.02
C LYS A 181 13.49 -22.62 -12.57
N GLN A 182 13.47 -22.89 -13.88
CA GLN A 182 14.46 -23.78 -14.53
C GLN A 182 15.86 -23.17 -14.57
N ARG A 183 15.95 -21.85 -14.78
CA ARG A 183 17.21 -21.12 -14.86
C ARG A 183 17.69 -20.55 -13.54
N ASN A 184 16.86 -20.67 -12.49
CA ASN A 184 17.11 -20.08 -11.18
C ASN A 184 17.35 -18.57 -11.24
N VAL A 185 16.67 -17.87 -12.15
CA VAL A 185 16.79 -16.42 -12.38
C VAL A 185 15.54 -15.71 -11.84
N PRO A 186 15.68 -14.68 -10.98
CA PRO A 186 14.54 -13.87 -10.57
C PRO A 186 13.97 -13.08 -11.77
N LEU A 187 12.64 -13.09 -11.89
CA LEU A 187 11.91 -12.45 -12.96
C LEU A 187 10.87 -11.48 -12.38
N LEU A 188 10.93 -10.20 -12.78
CA LEU A 188 9.91 -9.20 -12.44
C LEU A 188 9.05 -8.93 -13.66
N ILE A 189 7.75 -8.89 -13.48
CA ILE A 189 6.79 -8.56 -14.54
C ILE A 189 5.89 -7.41 -14.07
N THR A 190 5.54 -6.47 -14.95
CA THR A 190 4.49 -5.48 -14.64
C THR A 190 3.16 -5.90 -15.20
N GLY A 191 2.11 -5.56 -14.45
CA GLY A 191 0.73 -5.65 -14.90
C GLY A 191 -0.04 -4.36 -14.61
N HIS A 192 -0.81 -3.88 -15.59
CA HIS A 192 -1.73 -2.78 -15.40
C HIS A 192 -3.01 -3.21 -14.69
N VAL A 193 -3.44 -2.44 -13.70
CA VAL A 193 -4.77 -2.58 -13.09
C VAL A 193 -5.73 -1.69 -13.88
N THR A 194 -6.77 -2.28 -14.47
CA THR A 194 -7.86 -1.53 -15.12
C THR A 194 -8.99 -1.28 -14.11
N LYS A 195 -9.67 -0.13 -14.22
CA LYS A 195 -10.67 0.39 -13.26
C LYS A 195 -11.88 -0.53 -13.01
N GLU A 196 -12.04 -1.59 -13.79
CA GLU A 196 -13.15 -2.54 -13.69
C GLU A 196 -12.70 -3.97 -13.33
N GLY A 197 -11.41 -4.21 -13.08
CA GLY A 197 -10.87 -5.57 -12.86
C GLY A 197 -11.05 -6.52 -14.05
N ALA A 198 -11.56 -6.03 -15.19
CA ALA A 198 -12.09 -6.84 -16.29
C ALA A 198 -11.06 -7.20 -17.37
N ILE A 199 -9.88 -6.55 -17.41
CA ILE A 199 -8.81 -6.92 -18.34
C ILE A 199 -7.62 -7.41 -17.54
N ALA A 200 -7.45 -8.73 -17.51
CA ALA A 200 -6.31 -9.46 -16.95
C ALA A 200 -5.70 -8.78 -15.72
N GLY A 201 -6.56 -8.37 -14.77
CA GLY A 201 -6.11 -7.73 -13.55
C GLY A 201 -5.20 -8.68 -12.77
N PRO A 202 -4.39 -8.18 -11.83
CA PRO A 202 -3.45 -9.02 -11.11
C PRO A 202 -4.12 -10.24 -10.45
N GLY A 203 -5.39 -10.17 -10.05
CA GLY A 203 -6.19 -11.32 -9.58
C GLY A 203 -6.19 -12.56 -10.50
N THR A 204 -6.01 -12.37 -11.81
CA THR A 204 -5.90 -13.47 -12.79
C THR A 204 -4.53 -14.17 -12.72
N LEU A 205 -3.48 -13.41 -12.41
CA LEU A 205 -2.08 -13.85 -12.36
C LEU A 205 -1.60 -14.14 -10.94
N GLU A 206 -2.30 -13.64 -9.93
CA GLU A 206 -2.02 -13.75 -8.51
C GLU A 206 -1.80 -15.19 -8.09
N HIS A 207 -2.52 -16.15 -8.70
CA HIS A 207 -2.36 -17.57 -8.40
C HIS A 207 -1.11 -18.21 -9.05
N ILE A 208 -0.68 -17.67 -10.19
CA ILE A 208 0.46 -18.19 -10.99
C ILE A 208 1.78 -17.74 -10.36
N VAL A 209 1.91 -16.45 -10.06
CA VAL A 209 3.19 -15.87 -9.59
C VAL A 209 3.53 -16.22 -8.14
N ASP A 210 4.80 -16.08 -7.76
CA ASP A 210 5.24 -16.36 -6.39
C ASP A 210 5.03 -15.16 -5.45
N VAL A 211 5.21 -13.94 -5.97
CA VAL A 211 5.03 -12.68 -5.23
C VAL A 211 4.16 -11.71 -6.03
N VAL A 212 3.25 -11.02 -5.36
CA VAL A 212 2.37 -9.99 -5.94
C VAL A 212 2.53 -8.72 -5.12
N LEU A 213 2.98 -7.67 -5.79
CA LEU A 213 3.14 -6.34 -5.24
C LEU A 213 2.17 -5.40 -5.94
N TYR A 214 1.50 -4.53 -5.18
CA TYR A 214 0.70 -3.43 -5.71
C TYR A 214 1.42 -2.12 -5.44
N PHE A 215 1.54 -1.30 -6.48
CA PHE A 215 2.07 0.05 -6.39
C PHE A 215 0.92 1.04 -6.51
N GLU A 216 0.67 1.73 -5.41
CA GLU A 216 -0.51 2.55 -5.15
C GLU A 216 -0.09 3.99 -4.85
N GLY A 217 -0.98 4.95 -5.08
CA GLY A 217 -0.76 6.34 -4.71
C GLY A 217 -1.92 7.22 -5.14
N GLU A 218 -2.21 8.26 -4.37
CA GLU A 218 -3.25 9.21 -4.73
C GLU A 218 -2.79 10.15 -5.85
N PRO A 219 -3.69 10.59 -6.75
CA PRO A 219 -3.35 11.44 -7.89
C PRO A 219 -2.61 12.74 -7.54
N PHE A 220 -2.88 13.31 -6.37
CA PHE A 220 -2.32 14.59 -5.91
C PHE A 220 -1.24 14.44 -4.84
N SER A 221 -0.90 13.20 -4.45
CA SER A 221 0.21 12.93 -3.54
C SER A 221 1.46 12.65 -4.35
N ASN A 222 2.63 13.10 -3.88
CA ASN A 222 3.91 12.64 -4.43
C ASN A 222 4.31 11.27 -3.86
N TYR A 223 3.62 10.80 -2.82
CA TYR A 223 3.93 9.53 -2.19
C TYR A 223 3.32 8.35 -2.94
N ARG A 224 4.08 7.26 -2.95
CA ARG A 224 3.73 5.99 -3.58
C ARG A 224 3.97 4.89 -2.56
N VAL A 225 3.02 3.96 -2.49
CA VAL A 225 3.01 2.87 -1.53
C VAL A 225 3.13 1.56 -2.29
N LEU A 226 4.18 0.79 -2.00
CA LEU A 226 4.40 -0.55 -2.52
C LEU A 226 3.96 -1.57 -1.47
N ARG A 227 2.87 -2.28 -1.74
CA ARG A 227 2.28 -3.25 -0.82
C ARG A 227 2.47 -4.67 -1.33
N SER A 228 2.83 -5.59 -0.44
CA SER A 228 2.75 -7.02 -0.77
C SER A 228 1.33 -7.54 -0.54
N VAL A 229 0.74 -8.24 -1.51
CA VAL A 229 -0.56 -8.93 -1.36
C VAL A 229 -0.38 -10.44 -1.32
N LYS A 230 0.63 -10.95 -2.02
CA LYS A 230 1.08 -12.35 -1.97
C LYS A 230 2.58 -12.37 -1.86
N ASN A 231 3.13 -13.13 -0.91
CA ASN A 231 4.56 -13.35 -0.82
C ASN A 231 4.84 -14.76 -0.30
N ARG A 232 5.28 -15.67 -1.18
CA ARG A 232 5.69 -17.03 -0.78
C ARG A 232 6.99 -17.06 0.03
N PHE A 233 7.74 -15.95 0.04
CA PHE A 233 9.06 -15.84 0.64
C PHE A 233 9.12 -14.84 1.80
N GLY A 234 8.01 -14.28 2.24
CA GLY A 234 8.00 -13.20 3.23
C GLY A 234 6.60 -12.86 3.73
N SER A 235 6.49 -11.83 4.56
CA SER A 235 5.19 -11.37 5.05
C SER A 235 4.46 -10.56 3.97
N THR A 236 3.14 -10.74 3.87
CA THR A 236 2.25 -9.90 3.07
C THR A 236 1.91 -8.58 3.74
N ASN A 237 2.30 -8.38 5.00
CA ASN A 237 1.93 -7.18 5.73
C ASN A 237 2.98 -6.07 5.62
N GLU A 238 4.10 -6.31 4.93
CA GLU A 238 5.15 -5.30 4.75
C GLU A 238 4.77 -4.31 3.65
N VAL A 239 5.15 -3.05 3.86
CA VAL A 239 4.83 -1.93 2.97
C VAL A 239 6.05 -1.03 2.81
N GLY A 240 6.38 -0.71 1.56
CA GLY A 240 7.44 0.22 1.16
C GLY A 240 6.85 1.57 0.77
N ILE A 241 7.45 2.66 1.21
CA ILE A 241 6.97 4.02 0.92
C ILE A 241 8.04 4.79 0.16
N PHE A 242 7.62 5.38 -0.96
CA PHE A 242 8.46 6.13 -1.87
C PHE A 242 7.90 7.52 -2.11
N GLU A 243 8.76 8.49 -2.34
CA GLU A 243 8.41 9.80 -2.87
C GLU A 243 8.82 9.86 -4.34
N MET A 244 7.87 10.24 -5.20
CA MET A 244 8.14 10.50 -6.61
C MET A 244 8.73 11.91 -6.76
N SER A 245 9.99 11.99 -7.16
CA SER A 245 10.72 13.22 -7.42
C SER A 245 11.12 13.35 -8.89
N ASP A 246 11.70 14.48 -9.27
CA ASP A 246 12.27 14.68 -10.63
C ASP A 246 13.38 13.68 -10.95
N ARG A 247 14.05 13.14 -9.92
CA ARG A 247 15.12 12.13 -10.03
C ARG A 247 14.60 10.68 -9.99
N GLY A 248 13.28 10.49 -9.94
CA GLY A 248 12.65 9.18 -9.80
C GLY A 248 12.13 8.90 -8.41
N LEU A 249 11.98 7.62 -8.08
CA LEU A 249 11.48 7.17 -6.78
C LEU A 249 12.60 7.22 -5.74
N MET A 250 12.32 7.89 -4.64
CA MET A 250 13.20 8.02 -3.47
C MET A 250 12.57 7.29 -2.28
N GLU A 251 13.36 6.53 -1.53
CA GLU A 251 12.86 5.84 -0.33
C GLU A 251 12.57 6.84 0.79
N VAL A 252 11.47 6.61 1.50
CA VAL A 252 11.11 7.41 2.66
C VAL A 252 11.51 6.65 3.92
N ASP A 253 12.66 7.02 4.49
CA ASP A 253 13.20 6.39 5.71
C ASP A 253 12.23 6.53 6.90
N ASN A 254 11.63 7.70 7.06
CA ASN A 254 10.70 8.00 8.15
C ASN A 254 9.36 8.55 7.62
N PRO A 255 8.44 7.67 7.20
CA PRO A 255 7.17 8.09 6.60
C PRO A 255 6.30 8.88 7.57
N SER A 256 6.33 8.52 8.84
CA SER A 256 5.55 9.23 9.86
C SER A 256 5.98 10.70 9.99
N GLN A 257 7.27 11.03 9.85
CA GLN A 257 7.72 12.44 9.87
C GLN A 257 7.22 13.24 8.67
N VAL A 258 7.02 12.55 7.54
CA VAL A 258 6.55 13.16 6.30
C VAL A 258 5.06 13.51 6.37
N PHE A 259 4.26 12.66 7.01
CA PHE A 259 2.80 12.84 7.11
C PHE A 259 2.37 13.71 8.28
N LEU A 260 3.27 13.99 9.21
CA LEU A 260 3.09 14.99 10.26
C LEU A 260 3.41 16.37 9.68
N SER A 261 2.46 17.31 9.77
CA SER A 261 2.75 18.68 9.34
C SER A 261 3.92 19.26 10.13
N ALA A 262 4.77 20.07 9.47
CA ALA A 262 5.92 20.73 10.10
C ALA A 262 5.51 21.79 11.17
N HIS A 263 4.22 21.93 11.45
CA HIS A 263 3.67 22.91 12.37
C HIS A 263 3.78 22.35 13.78
N LYS A 264 4.77 22.87 14.52
CA LYS A 264 5.08 22.50 15.91
C LYS A 264 4.04 22.98 16.93
N ASP A 265 3.01 23.70 16.49
CA ASP A 265 2.00 24.29 17.36
C ASP A 265 0.69 23.51 17.29
N GLU A 266 0.21 23.08 18.45
CA GLU A 266 -1.05 22.36 18.67
C GLU A 266 -2.26 23.13 18.11
N THR A 267 -2.61 22.84 16.87
CA THR A 267 -3.71 23.50 16.17
C THR A 267 -5.06 22.91 16.60
N MET A 268 -6.06 23.78 16.68
CA MET A 268 -7.44 23.35 16.92
C MET A 268 -7.92 22.52 15.73
N GLY A 269 -8.63 21.45 16.02
CA GLY A 269 -9.13 20.54 15.00
C GLY A 269 -8.10 19.58 14.43
N SER A 270 -6.85 19.55 14.91
CA SER A 270 -5.83 18.63 14.41
C SER A 270 -5.41 17.58 15.45
N VAL A 271 -5.49 16.30 15.11
CA VAL A 271 -5.15 15.19 16.00
C VAL A 271 -4.33 14.16 15.25
N VAL A 272 -3.27 13.66 15.88
CA VAL A 272 -2.44 12.60 15.31
C VAL A 272 -2.97 11.23 15.70
N VAL A 273 -3.07 10.35 14.72
CA VAL A 273 -3.53 8.96 14.88
C VAL A 273 -2.44 8.01 14.39
N PRO A 274 -2.05 7.01 15.19
CA PRO A 274 -1.18 5.94 14.72
C PRO A 274 -2.03 4.91 13.97
N THR A 275 -1.93 4.92 12.65
CA THR A 275 -2.58 3.97 11.75
C THR A 275 -1.68 2.79 11.42
N LEU A 276 -2.24 1.71 10.86
CA LEU A 276 -1.49 0.57 10.34
C LEU A 276 -1.68 0.45 8.83
N GLU A 277 -0.56 0.56 8.11
CA GLU A 277 -0.49 0.25 6.70
C GLU A 277 0.13 -1.16 6.57
N GLY A 278 -0.73 -2.18 6.50
CA GLY A 278 -0.32 -3.57 6.70
C GLY A 278 0.14 -3.81 8.15
N ASN A 279 1.44 -4.07 8.36
CA ASN A 279 2.08 -4.20 9.66
C ASN A 279 2.88 -2.94 10.05
N ARG A 280 3.01 -1.96 9.14
CA ARG A 280 3.81 -0.76 9.37
C ARG A 280 2.96 0.28 10.09
N PRO A 281 3.30 0.66 11.33
CA PRO A 281 2.64 1.78 11.97
C PRO A 281 3.05 3.08 11.28
N LEU A 282 2.06 3.90 10.93
CA LEU A 282 2.23 5.23 10.35
C LEU A 282 1.49 6.23 11.23
N LEU A 283 2.13 7.33 11.61
CA LEU A 283 1.39 8.42 12.26
C LEU A 283 0.85 9.36 11.20
N VAL A 284 -0.44 9.60 11.27
CA VAL A 284 -1.18 10.41 10.31
C VAL A 284 -1.95 11.48 11.06
N GLU A 285 -1.87 12.71 10.56
CA GLU A 285 -2.63 13.83 11.09
C GLU A 285 -4.03 13.87 10.48
N ILE A 286 -5.05 13.90 11.36
CA ILE A 286 -6.45 14.08 11.00
C ILE A 286 -6.86 15.48 11.40
N GLN A 287 -7.32 16.24 10.41
CA GLN A 287 -7.81 17.60 10.57
C GLN A 287 -9.33 17.62 10.44
N ALA A 288 -9.99 18.42 11.28
CA ALA A 288 -11.41 18.69 11.20
C ALA A 288 -11.67 20.18 11.29
N LEU A 289 -12.66 20.64 10.53
CA LEU A 289 -13.18 22.00 10.59
C LEU A 289 -14.70 21.92 10.74
N THR A 290 -15.20 22.50 11.82
CA THR A 290 -16.63 22.67 12.06
C THR A 290 -17.01 24.13 11.96
N THR A 291 -18.04 24.46 11.19
CA THR A 291 -18.56 25.84 11.09
C THR A 291 -20.08 25.86 11.22
N PRO A 292 -20.66 26.83 11.95
CA PRO A 292 -22.11 26.97 12.04
C PRO A 292 -22.74 27.23 10.66
N ASN A 293 -23.77 26.46 10.34
CA ASN A 293 -24.61 26.65 9.16
C ASN A 293 -26.05 26.92 9.59
N SER A 294 -26.58 28.07 9.17
CA SER A 294 -27.90 28.56 9.59
C SER A 294 -28.95 28.54 8.48
N PHE A 295 -28.57 28.25 7.23
CA PHE A 295 -29.42 28.51 6.06
C PHE A 295 -29.60 27.32 5.10
N ALA A 296 -28.75 26.29 5.19
CA ALA A 296 -28.79 25.11 4.32
C ALA A 296 -28.66 23.83 5.16
N PRO A 297 -29.01 22.65 4.61
CA PRO A 297 -28.62 21.39 5.24
C PRO A 297 -27.09 21.37 5.42
N PRO A 298 -26.59 20.98 6.61
CA PRO A 298 -25.17 21.02 6.91
C PRO A 298 -24.38 20.12 5.97
N ARG A 299 -23.27 20.62 5.47
CA ARG A 299 -22.33 19.89 4.60
C ARG A 299 -21.48 18.97 5.45
N ARG A 300 -21.27 17.76 4.95
CA ARG A 300 -20.35 16.78 5.55
C ARG A 300 -19.38 16.34 4.46
N ILE A 301 -18.10 16.55 4.68
CA ILE A 301 -17.05 16.29 3.69
C ILE A 301 -16.01 15.39 4.35
N ALA A 302 -15.69 14.28 3.69
CA ALA A 302 -14.70 13.31 4.12
C ALA A 302 -13.62 13.19 3.04
N ASN A 303 -12.41 13.68 3.34
CA ASN A 303 -11.25 13.56 2.48
C ASN A 303 -10.24 12.62 3.15
N GLY A 304 -9.99 11.45 2.56
CA GLY A 304 -9.07 10.46 3.13
C GLY A 304 -9.65 9.60 4.27
N VAL A 305 -10.91 9.77 4.65
CA VAL A 305 -11.62 8.86 5.58
C VAL A 305 -12.91 8.33 4.94
N ASP A 306 -13.40 7.20 5.43
CA ASP A 306 -14.69 6.67 4.98
C ASP A 306 -15.85 7.60 5.38
N PHE A 307 -16.71 7.93 4.41
CA PHE A 307 -17.81 8.87 4.61
C PHE A 307 -18.86 8.32 5.58
N ASN A 308 -19.19 7.03 5.52
CA ASN A 308 -20.19 6.43 6.41
C ASN A 308 -19.70 6.39 7.86
N ARG A 309 -18.42 6.07 8.07
CA ARG A 309 -17.73 6.11 9.37
C ARG A 309 -17.77 7.52 9.95
N LEU A 310 -17.51 8.56 9.15
CA LEU A 310 -17.66 9.96 9.59
C LEU A 310 -19.08 10.24 10.10
N LEU A 311 -20.12 9.80 9.37
CA LEU A 311 -21.52 10.01 9.79
C LEU A 311 -21.83 9.33 11.14
N LEU A 312 -21.34 8.11 11.35
CA LEU A 312 -21.54 7.37 12.60
C LEU A 312 -20.85 8.08 13.77
N ILE A 313 -19.60 8.54 13.58
CA ILE A 313 -18.86 9.28 14.62
C ILE A 313 -19.58 10.56 15.00
N ILE A 314 -20.07 11.34 14.02
CA ILE A 314 -20.87 12.56 14.27
C ILE A 314 -22.13 12.23 15.08
N ALA A 315 -22.83 11.15 14.75
CA ALA A 315 -24.03 10.72 15.47
C ALA A 315 -23.72 10.33 16.92
N VAL A 316 -22.62 9.61 17.16
CA VAL A 316 -22.16 9.24 18.50
C VAL A 316 -21.76 10.47 19.31
N LEU A 317 -20.98 11.38 18.74
CA LEU A 317 -20.62 12.65 19.38
C LEU A 317 -21.86 13.46 19.78
N THR A 318 -22.86 13.51 18.90
CA THR A 318 -24.11 14.23 19.15
C THR A 318 -24.91 13.58 20.27
N LYS A 319 -25.14 12.26 20.19
CA LYS A 319 -26.06 11.56 21.09
C LYS A 319 -25.44 11.19 22.44
N ARG A 320 -24.14 10.86 22.47
CA ARG A 320 -23.44 10.31 23.63
C ARG A 320 -22.52 11.32 24.31
N ALA A 321 -21.84 12.17 23.53
CA ALA A 321 -21.00 13.24 24.09
C ALA A 321 -21.74 14.59 24.26
N GLY A 322 -22.95 14.71 23.70
CA GLY A 322 -23.81 15.88 23.88
C GLY A 322 -23.41 17.10 23.04
N LEU A 323 -22.56 16.92 22.02
CA LEU A 323 -22.14 18.01 21.14
C LEU A 323 -23.28 18.38 20.16
N LYS A 324 -23.59 19.67 20.04
CA LYS A 324 -24.66 20.16 19.16
C LYS A 324 -24.17 20.31 17.72
N LEU A 325 -23.83 19.20 17.08
CA LEU A 325 -23.28 19.15 15.71
C LEU A 325 -24.33 19.21 14.60
N PHE A 326 -25.62 19.23 14.94
CA PHE A 326 -26.71 19.12 13.96
C PHE A 326 -26.77 20.27 12.94
N ASN A 327 -26.29 21.47 13.32
CA ASN A 327 -26.27 22.67 12.48
C ASN A 327 -24.83 23.09 12.12
N GLN A 328 -23.89 22.16 12.15
CA GLN A 328 -22.49 22.43 11.81
C GLN A 328 -22.18 21.79 10.47
N ASP A 329 -21.59 22.56 9.55
CA ASP A 329 -20.84 21.95 8.47
C ASP A 329 -19.59 21.31 9.06
N ILE A 330 -19.27 20.09 8.64
CA ILE A 330 -18.14 19.31 9.16
C ILE A 330 -17.30 18.83 7.99
N ILE A 331 -16.05 19.25 7.97
CA ILE A 331 -15.05 18.83 6.99
C ILE A 331 -13.98 18.07 7.75
N VAL A 332 -13.68 16.85 7.33
CA VAL A 332 -12.58 16.05 7.86
C VAL A 332 -11.61 15.74 6.72
N ASN A 333 -10.33 15.95 6.98
CA ASN A 333 -9.24 15.75 6.03
C ASN A 333 -8.10 14.96 6.68
N VAL A 334 -7.53 14.03 5.93
CA VAL A 334 -6.29 13.33 6.29
C VAL A 334 -5.12 14.04 5.60
N THR A 335 -4.13 14.48 6.39
CA THR A 335 -2.94 15.15 5.85
C THR A 335 -2.08 14.18 5.02
N GLY A 336 -1.40 14.71 4.00
CA GLY A 336 -0.48 13.93 3.17
C GLY A 336 -1.14 13.09 2.06
N GLY A 337 -2.46 13.23 1.89
CA GLY A 337 -3.21 12.51 0.85
C GLY A 337 -3.28 11.01 1.10
N LEU A 338 -3.18 10.56 2.36
CA LEU A 338 -3.39 9.16 2.72
C LEU A 338 -4.88 8.85 2.87
N ARG A 339 -5.25 7.59 2.63
CA ARG A 339 -6.56 7.07 3.00
C ARG A 339 -6.46 6.26 4.27
N VAL A 340 -7.17 6.67 5.30
CA VAL A 340 -7.29 5.97 6.58
C VAL A 340 -8.61 5.24 6.60
N ASN A 341 -8.55 3.91 6.42
CA ASN A 341 -9.71 3.05 6.46
C ASN A 341 -9.55 1.96 7.52
N GLU A 342 -9.55 2.37 8.79
CA GLU A 342 -9.51 1.43 9.90
C GLU A 342 -10.22 1.94 11.17
N PRO A 343 -10.70 1.03 12.05
CA PRO A 343 -11.38 1.42 13.28
C PRO A 343 -10.52 2.19 14.28
N ALA A 344 -9.20 2.03 14.26
CA ALA A 344 -8.33 2.70 15.21
C ALA A 344 -8.33 4.23 15.08
N ALA A 345 -8.74 4.76 13.93
CA ALA A 345 -8.81 6.19 13.68
C ALA A 345 -10.07 6.87 14.22
N ASP A 346 -11.10 6.11 14.63
CA ASP A 346 -12.39 6.68 15.01
C ASP A 346 -12.26 7.69 16.16
N LEU A 347 -11.47 7.34 17.19
CA LEU A 347 -11.23 8.23 18.33
C LEU A 347 -10.50 9.51 17.92
N GLY A 348 -9.54 9.42 17.01
CA GLY A 348 -8.82 10.59 16.50
C GLY A 348 -9.71 11.52 15.68
N ILE A 349 -10.56 10.97 14.80
CA ILE A 349 -11.57 11.73 14.06
C ILE A 349 -12.54 12.40 15.05
N ALA A 350 -13.00 11.68 16.07
CA ALA A 350 -13.91 12.20 17.08
C ALA A 350 -13.31 13.37 17.87
N LEU A 351 -12.04 13.25 18.27
CA LEU A 351 -11.29 14.30 18.94
C LEU A 351 -11.05 15.52 18.04
N ALA A 352 -10.71 15.31 16.77
CA ALA A 352 -10.49 16.40 15.82
C ALA A 352 -11.77 17.23 15.65
N ILE A 353 -12.91 16.58 15.42
CA ILE A 353 -14.22 17.25 15.30
C ILE A 353 -14.56 18.00 16.59
N ALA A 354 -14.40 17.35 17.75
CA ALA A 354 -14.69 17.97 19.03
C ALA A 354 -13.76 19.15 19.34
N SER A 355 -12.48 19.04 18.98
CA SER A 355 -11.49 20.10 19.12
C SER A 355 -11.88 21.33 18.32
N SER A 356 -12.28 21.15 17.06
CA SER A 356 -12.74 22.26 16.21
C SER A 356 -14.07 22.84 16.69
N PHE A 357 -15.00 22.02 17.19
CA PHE A 357 -16.32 22.49 17.63
C PHE A 357 -16.28 23.24 18.96
N LEU A 358 -15.38 22.84 19.85
CA LEU A 358 -15.24 23.42 21.19
C LEU A 358 -14.20 24.55 21.25
N ASP A 359 -13.55 24.88 20.13
CA ASP A 359 -12.36 25.76 20.08
C ASP A 359 -11.33 25.39 21.17
N ALA A 360 -11.11 24.09 21.35
CA ALA A 360 -10.27 23.53 22.40
C ALA A 360 -9.13 22.73 21.78
N ARG A 361 -7.89 23.07 22.13
CA ARG A 361 -6.70 22.39 21.59
C ARG A 361 -6.57 20.99 22.19
N PRO A 362 -6.17 19.97 21.42
CA PRO A 362 -5.74 18.70 21.98
C PRO A 362 -4.51 18.89 22.87
N ILE A 363 -4.29 17.95 23.79
CA ILE A 363 -3.08 17.98 24.62
C ILE A 363 -1.82 17.88 23.75
N SER A 364 -0.77 18.57 24.17
CA SER A 364 0.54 18.53 23.53
C SER A 364 1.06 17.12 23.30
N SER A 365 1.56 16.87 22.09
CA SER A 365 2.20 15.59 21.73
C SER A 365 1.32 14.38 22.04
N LEU A 366 0.01 14.54 21.84
CA LEU A 366 -0.99 13.50 22.00
C LEU A 366 -1.19 12.72 20.71
N VAL A 367 -1.11 11.40 20.79
CA VAL A 367 -1.70 10.50 19.80
C VAL A 367 -3.01 9.92 20.33
N ALA A 368 -3.96 9.66 19.43
CA ALA A 368 -5.22 9.04 19.79
C ALA A 368 -5.49 7.79 18.93
N LEU A 369 -5.84 6.68 19.57
CA LEU A 369 -6.21 5.45 18.89
C LEU A 369 -7.38 4.77 19.60
N GLY A 370 -8.32 4.22 18.86
CA GLY A 370 -9.45 3.49 19.44
C GLY A 370 -10.66 3.48 18.52
N GLU A 371 -11.40 2.37 18.56
CA GLU A 371 -12.67 2.23 17.86
C GLU A 371 -13.80 2.84 18.69
N VAL A 372 -14.70 3.57 18.02
CA VAL A 372 -15.85 4.21 18.66
C VAL A 372 -17.11 3.38 18.39
N GLY A 373 -17.64 2.77 19.45
CA GLY A 373 -18.93 2.07 19.38
C GLY A 373 -20.13 3.00 19.37
N LEU A 374 -21.28 2.51 18.88
CA LEU A 374 -22.52 3.29 18.78
C LEU A 374 -23.13 3.65 20.14
N ASN A 375 -22.75 2.96 21.22
CA ASN A 375 -23.16 3.34 22.57
C ASN A 375 -22.22 4.39 23.19
N GLY A 376 -21.19 4.81 22.45
CA GLY A 376 -20.18 5.76 22.91
C GLY A 376 -19.06 5.09 23.71
N GLU A 377 -19.02 3.76 23.76
CA GLU A 377 -17.92 3.00 24.35
C GLU A 377 -16.67 3.04 23.44
N LEU A 378 -15.49 3.04 24.06
CA LEU A 378 -14.23 2.85 23.34
C LEU A 378 -13.84 1.38 23.34
N ARG A 379 -13.48 0.85 22.17
CA ARG A 379 -13.12 -0.56 21.98
C ARG A 379 -11.65 -0.67 21.58
N GLY A 380 -11.00 -1.71 22.09
CA GLY A 380 -9.59 -2.01 21.81
C GLY A 380 -9.35 -2.30 20.32
N VAL A 381 -8.15 -1.99 19.85
CA VAL A 381 -7.75 -2.12 18.45
C VAL A 381 -6.58 -3.10 18.32
N SER A 382 -6.29 -3.54 17.09
CA SER A 382 -5.17 -4.46 16.83
C SER A 382 -3.80 -3.78 17.03
N GLN A 383 -2.82 -4.58 17.46
CA GLN A 383 -1.39 -4.24 17.53
C GLN A 383 -1.08 -2.91 18.24
N ILE A 384 -1.75 -2.64 19.38
CA ILE A 384 -1.57 -1.41 20.18
C ILE A 384 -0.10 -1.16 20.51
N GLU A 385 0.65 -2.19 20.88
CA GLU A 385 2.07 -2.06 21.23
C GLU A 385 2.91 -1.47 20.09
N ARG A 386 2.67 -1.89 18.84
CA ARG A 386 3.40 -1.37 17.67
C ARG A 386 3.05 0.09 17.39
N ARG A 387 1.77 0.45 17.53
CA ARG A 387 1.29 1.83 17.37
C ARG A 387 1.92 2.76 18.40
N ILE A 388 1.97 2.33 19.67
CA ILE A 388 2.57 3.09 20.77
C ILE A 388 4.09 3.18 20.60
N ALA A 389 4.76 2.10 20.20
CA ALA A 389 6.20 2.09 19.96
C ALA A 389 6.60 3.10 18.88
N GLU A 390 5.84 3.17 17.79
CA GLU A 390 6.09 4.16 16.73
C GLU A 390 5.82 5.60 17.20
N ALA A 391 4.73 5.83 17.93
CA ALA A 391 4.46 7.15 18.51
C ALA A 391 5.59 7.60 19.45
N THR A 392 6.09 6.69 20.28
CA THR A 392 7.22 6.92 21.18
C THR A 392 8.50 7.22 20.40
N ARG A 393 8.78 6.46 19.34
CA ARG A 393 9.96 6.65 18.46
C ARG A 393 9.98 8.05 17.84
N LEU A 394 8.82 8.63 17.58
CA LEU A 394 8.65 9.96 16.98
C LEU A 394 8.57 11.08 18.02
N GLY A 395 8.65 10.76 19.31
CA GLY A 395 8.71 11.73 20.40
C GLY A 395 7.35 12.17 20.94
N PHE A 396 6.27 11.46 20.64
CA PHE A 396 4.98 11.71 21.28
C PHE A 396 5.03 11.33 22.77
N LYS A 397 4.42 12.17 23.61
CA LYS A 397 4.51 12.06 25.07
C LYS A 397 3.28 11.44 25.69
N SER A 398 2.14 11.50 25.01
CA SER A 398 0.86 11.03 25.52
C SER A 398 0.12 10.21 24.46
N CYS A 399 -0.57 9.16 24.88
CA CYS A 399 -1.40 8.32 24.03
C CYS A 399 -2.78 8.13 24.66
N LEU A 400 -3.83 8.66 24.03
CA LEU A 400 -5.22 8.42 24.41
C LEU A 400 -5.72 7.12 23.77
N MET A 401 -6.21 6.21 24.60
CA MET A 401 -6.59 4.88 24.17
C MET A 401 -7.77 4.30 24.99
N PRO A 402 -8.41 3.21 24.51
CA PRO A 402 -9.47 2.53 25.24
C PRO A 402 -8.93 1.87 26.50
N ARG A 403 -9.72 1.87 27.58
CA ARG A 403 -9.40 1.11 28.80
C ARG A 403 -9.39 -0.39 28.51
N LEU A 404 -8.23 -1.03 28.63
CA LEU A 404 -8.06 -2.46 28.35
C LEU A 404 -8.42 -3.31 29.59
N LYS A 405 -9.10 -4.44 29.37
CA LYS A 405 -9.53 -5.34 30.46
C LYS A 405 -8.41 -6.22 31.02
N SER A 406 -7.41 -6.54 30.19
CA SER A 406 -6.17 -7.17 30.67
C SER A 406 -5.12 -6.08 30.82
N LYS A 407 -4.45 -6.02 31.97
CA LYS A 407 -3.15 -5.36 32.09
C LYS A 407 -2.16 -6.15 31.23
N ALA A 408 -2.19 -5.94 29.92
CA ALA A 408 -1.03 -6.21 29.11
C ALA A 408 0.10 -5.41 29.77
N SER A 409 1.23 -6.05 29.98
CA SER A 409 2.40 -5.48 30.64
C SER A 409 2.98 -4.35 29.78
N THR A 410 2.31 -3.21 29.73
CA THR A 410 2.83 -1.98 29.11
C THR A 410 3.48 -1.15 30.20
N ASP A 411 4.61 -1.64 30.72
CA ASP A 411 5.68 -0.77 31.22
C ASP A 411 6.33 -0.08 30.00
N MET A 412 5.53 0.71 29.29
CA MET A 412 5.96 1.58 28.20
C MET A 412 6.47 2.88 28.85
N ALA A 413 7.62 2.81 29.52
CA ALA A 413 8.15 3.83 30.43
C ALA A 413 8.35 5.24 29.83
N TYR A 414 8.13 5.41 28.52
CA TYR A 414 8.46 6.61 27.75
C TYR A 414 7.26 7.40 27.24
N ILE A 415 6.03 6.90 27.40
CA ILE A 415 4.80 7.58 26.94
C ILE A 415 3.68 7.46 27.98
N GLN A 416 2.99 8.56 28.26
CA GLN A 416 1.87 8.61 29.19
C GLN A 416 0.61 8.02 28.53
N LEU A 417 0.08 6.94 29.10
CA LEU A 417 -1.16 6.33 28.63
C LEU A 417 -2.37 6.98 29.31
N LEU A 418 -3.25 7.59 28.51
CA LEU A 418 -4.53 8.15 28.93
C LEU A 418 -5.62 7.15 28.54
N GLU A 419 -6.24 6.49 29.52
CA GLU A 419 -7.24 5.44 29.26
C GLU A 419 -8.67 5.95 29.48
N ALA A 420 -9.51 5.81 28.46
CA ALA A 420 -10.93 6.16 28.52
C ALA A 420 -11.83 4.96 28.22
N GLY A 421 -12.95 4.84 28.95
CA GLY A 421 -13.99 3.84 28.67
C GLY A 421 -15.07 4.34 27.71
N SER A 422 -15.18 5.65 27.51
CA SER A 422 -16.18 6.27 26.62
C SER A 422 -15.62 7.47 25.87
N VAL A 423 -16.24 7.79 24.73
CA VAL A 423 -15.88 8.98 23.93
C VAL A 423 -15.97 10.25 24.78
N ALA A 424 -17.01 10.40 25.61
CA ALA A 424 -17.18 11.59 26.45
C ALA A 424 -16.05 11.75 27.49
N GLU A 425 -15.58 10.64 28.07
CA GLU A 425 -14.40 10.63 28.96
C GLU A 425 -13.13 10.97 28.18
N ALA A 426 -12.98 10.40 26.99
CA ALA A 426 -11.84 10.60 26.10
C ALA A 426 -11.69 12.07 25.68
N LEU A 427 -12.79 12.75 25.33
CA LEU A 427 -12.77 14.18 25.00
C LEU A 427 -12.31 15.04 26.19
N ARG A 428 -12.70 14.70 27.42
CA ARG A 428 -12.27 15.42 28.62
C ARG A 428 -10.80 15.22 28.95
N LEU A 429 -10.27 14.02 28.65
CA LEU A 429 -8.87 13.68 28.88
C LEU A 429 -7.97 14.18 27.75
N GLY A 430 -8.46 14.25 26.52
CA GLY A 430 -7.66 14.57 25.33
C GLY A 430 -7.65 16.04 24.93
N LEU A 431 -8.60 16.84 25.39
CA LEU A 431 -8.69 18.27 25.08
C LEU A 431 -8.32 19.12 26.29
N THR A 432 -7.61 20.22 26.03
CA THR A 432 -7.37 21.27 27.02
C THR A 432 -8.70 21.90 27.42
N ARG A 433 -8.89 22.18 28.72
CA ARG A 433 -10.01 22.99 29.17
C ARG A 433 -9.78 24.40 28.64
N GLY A 434 -10.54 24.81 27.62
CA GLY A 434 -10.47 26.16 27.08
C GLY A 434 -10.54 27.17 28.21
N GLY A 435 -9.56 28.10 28.23
CA GLY A 435 -9.55 29.22 29.15
C GLY A 435 -10.87 29.97 29.02
N GLY A 436 -11.72 29.84 30.04
CA GLY A 436 -12.81 30.78 30.21
C GLY A 436 -12.20 32.18 30.22
N LYS A 437 -12.81 33.10 29.47
CA LYS A 437 -12.53 34.54 29.53
C LYS A 437 -12.14 34.91 30.97
N GLU A 438 -10.86 35.20 31.20
CA GLU A 438 -10.46 35.92 32.40
C GLU A 438 -11.22 37.23 32.35
N SER A 439 -12.21 37.33 33.24
CA SER A 439 -12.90 38.55 33.53
C SER A 439 -11.85 39.59 33.89
N ALA A 440 -11.64 40.56 33.00
CA ALA A 440 -11.03 41.83 33.31
C ALA A 440 -11.92 42.54 34.35
N LYS A 441 -11.82 42.13 35.61
CA LYS A 441 -12.11 43.02 36.74
C LYS A 441 -10.91 43.94 36.82
N GLY A 442 -11.04 45.09 36.15
CA GLY A 442 -10.17 46.22 36.42
C GLY A 442 -10.33 46.59 37.89
N GLU A 443 -9.27 46.38 38.66
CA GLU A 443 -8.96 47.20 39.82
C GLU A 443 -8.68 48.60 39.28
N SER A 444 -9.65 49.51 39.38
CA SER A 444 -9.37 50.95 39.36
C SER A 444 -9.57 51.47 40.78
N THR A 445 -8.43 51.52 41.46
CA THR A 445 -8.21 52.10 42.78
C THR A 445 -8.70 53.55 42.84
N GLU A 446 -9.26 53.86 43.99
CA GLU A 446 -9.59 55.19 44.50
C GLU A 446 -8.43 56.18 44.32
N GLN A 447 -8.72 57.34 43.69
CA GLN A 447 -8.11 58.64 43.98
C GLN A 447 -9.12 59.75 43.66
N GLU A 448 -9.91 60.15 44.66
CA GLU A 448 -10.00 61.54 45.17
C GLU A 448 -10.74 61.55 46.52
#